data_AF-A0A6I2R7D7-F1
#
_entry.id   AF-A0A6I2R7D7-F1
#
_cell.length_a   1.000
_cell.length_b   1.000
_cell.length_c   1.000
_cell.angle_alpha   90.00
_cell.angle_beta   90.00
_cell.angle_gamma   90.00
#
_symmetry.space_group_name_H-M   'P 1'
#
loop_
_entity.id
_entity.type
_entity.pdbx_description
1 polymer ?
#
loop_
_entity_poly.entity_id
_entity_poly.type
_entity_poly.pdbx_seq_one_letter_code
_entity_poly.pdbx_strand_id
1 'polypeptide(L)'
;MVTAYEIAMGLPEARRMTNDDGNFKTEVTQQHINKAFEKALAAAELPTDWNGLVDRMRDCLLAKELAVGETVLFVATEAYCGPGDFSLRGGIVEAINPDRKTCSVRGTFFTMEDVPLRYVLGRYDRGVSEEHYGFQHVRPLLGERPELAQRYLREVETKWNASYERPAAAPEVSHGPVLGGLGT
;
A
#
# COMPACT_ATOMS: atom_id res chain seq x y z
N MET A 1 6.11 11.41 20.83
CA MET A 1 5.25 10.35 20.25
C MET A 1 4.58 9.49 21.31
N VAL A 2 5.33 8.88 22.24
CA VAL A 2 4.74 8.12 23.36
C VAL A 2 3.83 9.02 24.21
N THR A 3 4.26 10.21 24.63
CA THR A 3 3.42 11.19 25.36
C THR A 3 2.10 11.51 24.65
N ALA A 4 2.13 11.69 23.33
CA ALA A 4 0.92 11.98 22.55
C ALA A 4 -0.06 10.81 22.58
N TYR A 5 0.43 9.57 22.50
CA TYR A 5 -0.38 8.37 22.69
C TYR A 5 -0.96 8.29 24.11
N GLU A 6 -0.16 8.55 25.14
CA GLU A 6 -0.59 8.49 26.54
C GLU A 6 -1.71 9.51 26.84
N ILE A 7 -1.61 10.71 26.25
CA ILE A 7 -2.65 11.74 26.31
C ILE A 7 -3.90 11.30 25.54
N ALA A 8 -3.76 10.83 24.31
CA ALA A 8 -4.87 10.40 23.47
C ALA A 8 -5.68 9.24 24.09
N MET A 9 -4.99 8.31 24.78
CA MET A 9 -5.61 7.20 25.50
C MET A 9 -6.13 7.57 26.88
N GLY A 10 -5.99 8.83 27.31
CA GLY A 10 -6.45 9.30 28.61
C GLY A 10 -5.78 8.58 29.79
N LEU A 11 -4.52 8.17 29.64
CA LEU A 11 -3.84 7.44 30.71
C LEU A 11 -3.66 8.34 31.94
N PRO A 12 -3.98 7.85 33.15
CA PRO A 12 -3.73 8.60 34.38
C PRO A 12 -2.22 8.76 34.61
N GLU A 13 -1.81 9.86 35.21
CA GLU A 13 -0.39 10.26 35.38
C GLU A 13 0.48 9.16 36.00
N ALA A 14 -0.06 8.45 37.00
CA ALA A 14 0.61 7.31 37.65
C ALA A 14 0.93 6.14 36.71
N ARG A 15 0.22 6.03 35.58
CA ARG A 15 0.44 5.00 34.54
C ARG A 15 1.22 5.54 33.33
N ARG A 16 1.48 6.84 33.27
CA ARG A 16 2.29 7.44 32.19
C ARG A 16 3.77 7.18 32.43
N MET A 17 4.46 6.89 31.34
CA MET A 17 5.90 6.73 31.27
C MET A 17 6.61 8.04 30.92
N THR A 18 5.87 9.03 30.42
CA THR A 18 6.41 10.37 30.17
C THR A 18 5.92 11.37 31.21
N ASN A 19 6.76 12.36 31.49
CA ASN A 19 6.45 13.54 32.28
C ASN A 19 5.66 14.55 31.42
N ASP A 20 5.11 15.58 32.06
CA ASP A 20 4.39 16.64 31.35
C ASP A 20 5.26 17.39 30.33
N ASP A 21 6.58 17.44 30.56
CA ASP A 21 7.56 18.00 29.62
C ASP A 21 7.88 17.08 28.42
N GLY A 22 7.26 15.89 28.34
CA GLY A 22 7.43 14.93 27.26
C GLY A 22 8.65 14.00 27.38
N ASN A 23 9.49 14.19 28.39
CA ASN A 23 10.63 13.31 28.69
C ASN A 23 10.18 12.03 29.42
N PHE A 24 10.91 10.92 29.22
CA PHE A 24 10.66 9.68 29.97
C PHE A 24 11.01 9.83 31.45
N LYS A 25 10.22 9.19 32.32
CA LYS A 25 10.51 9.07 33.75
C LYS A 25 11.79 8.27 33.98
N THR A 26 12.49 8.55 35.06
CA THR A 26 13.80 7.95 35.39
C THR A 26 13.76 6.43 35.57
N GLU A 27 12.63 5.90 36.06
CA GLU A 27 12.42 4.45 36.26
C GLU A 27 12.03 3.68 34.97
N VAL A 28 11.91 4.37 33.83
CA VAL A 28 11.49 3.75 32.58
C VAL A 28 12.68 3.10 31.86
N THR A 29 12.60 1.79 31.66
CA THR A 29 13.57 1.03 30.88
C THR A 29 13.26 1.08 29.38
N GLN A 30 14.26 0.80 28.54
CA GLN A 30 14.07 0.70 27.09
C GLN A 30 13.01 -0.33 26.69
N GLN A 31 12.88 -1.42 27.44
CA GLN A 31 11.85 -2.43 27.20
C GLN A 31 10.44 -1.87 27.40
N HIS A 32 10.23 -1.05 28.43
CA HIS A 32 8.96 -0.35 28.61
C HIS A 32 8.69 0.59 27.42
N ILE A 33 9.71 1.34 26.97
CA ILE A 33 9.59 2.29 25.84
C ILE A 33 9.16 1.56 24.57
N ASN A 34 9.84 0.46 24.22
CA ASN A 34 9.53 -0.32 23.03
C ASN A 34 8.09 -0.84 23.07
N LYS A 35 7.65 -1.38 24.22
CA LYS A 35 6.28 -1.90 24.38
C LYS A 35 5.22 -0.80 24.29
N ALA A 36 5.48 0.38 24.85
CA ALA A 36 4.57 1.51 24.73
C ALA A 36 4.53 2.05 23.30
N PHE A 37 5.67 2.03 22.61
CA PHE A 37 5.77 2.42 21.21
C PHE A 37 5.00 1.48 20.29
N GLU A 38 5.14 0.16 20.45
CA GLU A 38 4.34 -0.84 19.72
C GLU A 38 2.84 -0.63 19.92
N LYS A 39 2.41 -0.37 21.17
CA LYS A 39 1.00 -0.06 21.46
C LYS A 39 0.54 1.23 20.80
N ALA A 40 1.38 2.26 20.81
CA ALA A 40 1.07 3.53 20.17
C ALA A 40 0.91 3.38 18.66
N LEU A 41 1.79 2.62 18.02
CA LEU A 41 1.69 2.30 16.59
C LEU A 41 0.43 1.49 16.29
N ALA A 42 0.14 0.45 17.07
CA ALA A 42 -1.05 -0.37 16.89
C ALA A 42 -2.35 0.45 17.07
N ALA A 43 -2.40 1.33 18.08
CA ALA A 43 -3.55 2.21 18.32
C ALA A 43 -3.75 3.23 17.20
N ALA A 44 -2.67 3.64 16.53
CA ALA A 44 -2.70 4.54 15.38
C ALA A 44 -2.88 3.79 14.04
N GLU A 45 -3.04 2.47 14.07
CA GLU A 45 -3.06 1.60 12.87
C GLU A 45 -1.84 1.82 11.96
N LEU A 46 -0.69 2.09 12.58
CA LEU A 46 0.57 2.32 11.89
C LEU A 46 1.42 1.05 11.86
N PRO A 47 2.11 0.77 10.74
CA PRO A 47 3.06 -0.32 10.64
C PRO A 47 4.26 -0.12 11.57
N THR A 48 4.84 -1.23 12.01
CA THR A 48 5.96 -1.27 12.96
C THR A 48 7.32 -1.16 12.30
N ASP A 49 7.42 -1.47 11.01
CA ASP A 49 8.65 -1.32 10.25
C ASP A 49 8.73 0.05 9.54
N TRP A 50 9.97 0.51 9.36
CA TRP A 50 10.23 1.82 8.75
C TRP A 50 9.70 1.93 7.31
N ASN A 51 9.77 0.86 6.52
CA ASN A 51 9.33 0.91 5.13
C ASN A 51 7.81 1.05 5.05
N GLY A 52 7.08 0.27 5.84
CA GLY A 52 5.64 0.40 5.97
C GLY A 52 5.22 1.80 6.44
N LEU A 53 5.96 2.38 7.39
CA LEU A 53 5.64 3.73 7.88
C LEU A 53 5.83 4.78 6.78
N VAL A 54 6.95 4.71 6.05
CA VAL A 54 7.21 5.59 4.91
C VAL A 54 6.16 5.41 3.81
N ASP A 55 5.78 4.16 3.51
CA ASP A 55 4.74 3.85 2.53
C ASP A 55 3.39 4.45 2.94
N ARG A 56 3.01 4.33 4.22
CA ARG A 56 1.79 4.93 4.77
C ARG A 56 1.82 6.46 4.72
N MET A 57 2.97 7.07 5.03
CA MET A 57 3.14 8.52 4.92
C MET A 57 2.99 8.99 3.47
N ARG A 58 3.61 8.26 2.52
CA ARG A 58 3.50 8.54 1.09
C ARG A 58 2.05 8.43 0.61
N ASP A 59 1.35 7.36 0.99
CA ASP A 59 -0.07 7.16 0.72
C ASP A 59 -0.93 8.35 1.21
N CYS A 60 -0.69 8.81 2.44
CA CYS A 60 -1.40 9.94 3.03
C CYS A 60 -1.13 11.29 2.35
N LEU A 61 0.10 11.51 1.90
CA LEU A 61 0.49 12.74 1.20
C LEU A 61 -0.06 12.76 -0.23
N LEU A 62 0.06 11.64 -0.96
CA LEU A 62 -0.47 11.52 -2.32
C LEU A 62 -1.99 11.68 -2.37
N ALA A 63 -2.71 11.22 -1.34
CA ALA A 63 -4.16 11.43 -1.24
C ALA A 63 -4.57 12.91 -1.25
N LYS A 64 -3.64 13.82 -0.94
CA LYS A 64 -3.86 15.28 -0.93
C LYS A 64 -3.27 15.97 -2.16
N GLU A 65 -2.25 15.37 -2.78
CA GLU A 65 -1.46 15.99 -3.86
C GLU A 65 -1.90 15.54 -5.27
N LEU A 66 -2.46 14.34 -5.40
CA LEU A 66 -2.99 13.82 -6.66
C LEU A 66 -4.39 14.37 -6.90
N ALA A 67 -4.70 14.59 -8.18
CA ALA A 67 -6.02 15.01 -8.62
C ALA A 67 -6.58 14.07 -9.70
N VAL A 68 -7.91 13.97 -9.73
CA VAL A 68 -8.61 13.28 -10.83
C VAL A 68 -8.34 14.02 -12.14
N GLY A 69 -8.11 13.25 -13.21
CA GLY A 69 -7.76 13.75 -14.54
C GLY A 69 -6.26 13.92 -14.77
N GLU A 70 -5.41 13.76 -13.75
CA GLU A 70 -3.96 13.81 -13.94
C GLU A 70 -3.46 12.60 -14.73
N THR A 71 -2.54 12.85 -15.66
CA THR A 71 -1.80 11.79 -16.35
C THR A 71 -0.61 11.40 -15.48
N VAL A 72 -0.52 10.13 -15.12
CA VAL A 72 0.46 9.62 -14.15
C VAL A 72 1.22 8.41 -14.68
N LEU A 73 2.43 8.23 -14.16
CA LEU A 73 3.21 6.99 -14.28
C LEU A 73 3.07 6.22 -12.96
N PHE A 74 2.68 4.96 -13.03
CA PHE A 74 2.42 4.13 -11.86
C PHE A 74 2.86 2.68 -12.04
N VAL A 75 2.98 1.94 -10.93
CA VAL A 75 3.25 0.50 -10.93
C VAL A 75 1.95 -0.25 -11.19
N ALA A 76 1.89 -1.00 -12.29
CA ALA A 76 0.75 -1.84 -12.62
C ALA A 76 0.58 -2.97 -11.59
N THR A 77 -0.60 -3.09 -10.98
CA THR A 77 -0.88 -4.09 -9.93
C THR A 77 -1.33 -5.44 -10.45
N GLU A 78 -1.69 -5.52 -11.74
CA GLU A 78 -2.15 -6.73 -12.40
C GLU A 78 -1.24 -7.05 -13.59
N ALA A 79 -1.00 -8.36 -13.79
CA ALA A 79 -0.28 -8.85 -14.95
C ALA A 79 -1.25 -8.98 -16.14
N TYR A 80 -0.94 -8.34 -17.27
CA TYR A 80 -1.82 -8.36 -18.43
C TYR A 80 -1.50 -9.52 -19.37
N CYS A 81 -0.20 -9.83 -19.54
CA CYS A 81 0.30 -10.90 -20.40
C CYS A 81 0.75 -12.15 -19.64
N GLY A 82 0.32 -12.33 -18.38
CA GLY A 82 0.65 -13.49 -17.54
C GLY A 82 1.85 -13.27 -16.60
N PRO A 83 2.33 -14.34 -15.92
CA PRO A 83 3.38 -14.23 -14.91
C PRO A 83 4.60 -13.43 -15.39
N GLY A 84 5.07 -12.50 -14.56
CA GLY A 84 6.23 -11.66 -14.86
C GLY A 84 5.95 -10.40 -15.69
N ASP A 85 4.71 -10.17 -16.16
CA ASP A 85 4.32 -8.93 -16.86
C ASP A 85 3.98 -7.78 -15.89
N PHE A 86 4.91 -7.48 -14.98
CA PHE A 86 4.81 -6.33 -14.08
C PHE A 86 5.70 -5.20 -14.59
N SER A 87 5.08 -4.07 -14.91
CA SER A 87 5.76 -2.93 -15.51
C SER A 87 5.16 -1.61 -15.02
N LEU A 88 5.91 -0.54 -15.27
CA LEU A 88 5.37 0.80 -15.09
C LEU A 88 4.47 1.13 -16.27
N ARG A 89 3.31 1.75 -16.00
CA ARG A 89 2.34 2.11 -17.02
C ARG A 89 1.92 3.57 -16.85
N GLY A 90 1.60 4.20 -17.98
CA GLY A 90 0.95 5.50 -18.02
C GLY A 90 -0.57 5.36 -17.99
N GLY A 91 -1.26 6.30 -17.34
CA GLY A 91 -2.71 6.36 -17.37
C GLY A 91 -3.25 7.65 -16.76
N ILE A 92 -4.57 7.81 -16.81
CA ILE A 92 -5.28 8.95 -16.25
C ILE A 92 -5.94 8.53 -14.94
N VAL A 93 -5.72 9.29 -13.87
CA VAL A 93 -6.41 9.07 -12.59
C VAL A 93 -7.90 9.32 -12.76
N GLU A 94 -8.74 8.30 -12.59
CA GLU A 94 -10.20 8.43 -12.71
C GLU A 94 -10.88 8.70 -11.38
N ALA A 95 -10.38 8.06 -10.32
CA ALA A 95 -10.93 8.17 -8.99
C ALA A 95 -9.81 8.09 -7.95
N ILE A 96 -10.01 8.75 -6.82
CA ILE A 96 -9.15 8.68 -5.64
C ILE A 96 -10.04 8.32 -4.46
N ASN A 97 -9.64 7.32 -3.70
CA ASN A 97 -10.26 6.96 -2.44
C ASN A 97 -9.29 7.31 -1.29
N PRO A 98 -9.47 8.48 -0.65
CA PRO A 98 -8.60 8.89 0.43
C PRO A 98 -8.66 7.94 1.61
N ASP A 99 -9.79 7.33 1.93
CA ASP A 99 -9.93 6.47 3.12
C ASP A 99 -9.15 5.17 2.94
N ARG A 100 -9.34 4.51 1.79
CA ARG A 100 -8.60 3.29 1.41
C ARG A 100 -7.16 3.56 0.98
N LYS A 101 -6.81 4.83 0.74
CA LYS A 101 -5.52 5.27 0.20
C LYS A 101 -5.21 4.57 -1.14
N THR A 102 -6.23 4.48 -1.98
CA THR A 102 -6.14 3.89 -3.32
C THR A 102 -6.62 4.87 -4.39
N CYS A 103 -6.32 4.57 -5.64
CA CYS A 103 -6.85 5.26 -6.81
C CYS A 103 -7.19 4.27 -7.92
N SER A 104 -7.97 4.75 -8.88
CA SER A 104 -8.27 4.05 -10.12
C SER A 104 -7.58 4.77 -11.26
N VAL A 105 -6.86 4.03 -12.10
CA VAL A 105 -6.09 4.58 -13.22
C VAL A 105 -6.54 3.93 -14.53
N ARG A 106 -7.06 4.74 -15.44
CA ARG A 106 -7.44 4.31 -16.78
C ARG A 106 -6.32 4.52 -17.78
N GLY A 107 -5.88 3.42 -18.37
CA GLY A 107 -5.07 3.42 -19.58
C GLY A 107 -5.94 3.38 -20.84
N THR A 108 -5.29 3.28 -22.00
CA THR A 108 -6.01 3.19 -23.29
C THR A 108 -6.77 1.87 -23.45
N PHE A 109 -6.24 0.78 -22.87
CA PHE A 109 -6.75 -0.58 -23.06
C PHE A 109 -7.09 -1.29 -21.73
N PHE A 110 -7.04 -0.57 -20.61
CA PHE A 110 -7.26 -1.13 -19.28
C PHE A 110 -7.77 -0.04 -18.33
N THR A 111 -8.43 -0.48 -17.26
CA THR A 111 -8.64 0.31 -16.05
C THR A 111 -8.10 -0.51 -14.88
N MET A 112 -7.19 0.07 -14.10
CA MET A 112 -6.70 -0.55 -12.88
C MET A 112 -7.40 0.08 -11.68
N GLU A 113 -8.13 -0.74 -10.94
CA GLU A 113 -8.87 -0.34 -9.76
C GLU A 113 -8.04 -0.59 -8.50
N ASP A 114 -8.33 0.17 -7.44
CA ASP A 114 -7.75 -0.03 -6.11
C ASP A 114 -6.21 -0.03 -6.06
N VAL A 115 -5.56 0.70 -6.97
CA VAL A 115 -4.11 0.88 -7.00
C VAL A 115 -3.69 1.66 -5.74
N PRO A 116 -2.81 1.13 -4.86
CA PRO A 116 -2.28 1.88 -3.73
C PRO A 116 -1.66 3.20 -4.18
N LEU A 117 -1.99 4.31 -3.52
CA LEU A 117 -1.54 5.64 -3.96
C LEU A 117 -0.02 5.70 -4.07
N ARG A 118 0.73 5.08 -3.14
CA ARG A 118 2.20 5.01 -3.16
C ARG A 118 2.80 4.45 -4.45
N TYR A 119 2.05 3.64 -5.21
CA TYR A 119 2.47 3.10 -6.50
C TYR A 119 2.39 4.11 -7.64
N VAL A 120 1.76 5.27 -7.43
CA VAL A 120 1.87 6.41 -8.33
C VAL A 120 3.24 7.06 -8.10
N LEU A 121 4.10 6.95 -9.11
CA LEU A 121 5.51 7.33 -9.03
C LEU A 121 5.71 8.77 -9.49
N GLY A 122 5.01 9.16 -10.56
CA GLY A 122 5.22 10.44 -11.21
C GLY A 122 3.95 10.98 -11.86
N ARG A 123 3.92 12.29 -12.06
CA ARG A 123 2.91 12.95 -12.91
C ARG A 123 3.55 13.38 -14.23
N TYR A 124 2.78 13.34 -15.30
CA TYR A 124 3.25 13.84 -16.59
C TYR A 124 3.29 15.37 -16.57
N ASP A 125 4.43 15.94 -16.92
CA ASP A 125 4.67 17.37 -17.03
C ASP A 125 5.58 17.66 -18.23
N ARG A 126 5.01 18.31 -19.25
CA ARG A 126 5.72 18.71 -20.49
C ARG A 126 6.88 19.66 -20.25
N GLY A 127 6.90 20.35 -19.12
CA GLY A 127 8.01 21.23 -18.73
C GLY A 127 9.24 20.48 -18.24
N VAL A 128 9.15 19.17 -17.97
CA VAL A 128 10.29 18.33 -17.59
C VAL A 128 10.88 17.71 -18.85
N SER A 129 12.15 17.96 -19.15
CA SER A 129 12.86 17.33 -20.26
C SER A 129 13.61 16.06 -19.88
N GLU A 130 13.78 15.82 -18.58
CA GLU A 130 14.49 14.66 -18.05
C GLU A 130 13.68 13.38 -18.26
N GLU A 131 14.40 12.27 -18.41
CA GLU A 131 13.83 10.95 -18.54
C GLU A 131 13.83 10.26 -17.17
N HIS A 132 12.68 9.74 -16.76
CA HIS A 132 12.54 8.93 -15.57
C HIS A 132 11.96 7.57 -15.96
N TYR A 133 12.67 6.50 -15.63
CA TYR A 133 12.25 5.11 -15.93
C TYR A 133 12.05 4.77 -17.40
N GLY A 134 12.73 5.45 -18.33
CA GLY A 134 12.48 5.29 -19.76
C GLY A 134 11.35 6.18 -20.30
N PHE A 135 10.72 7.00 -19.45
CA PHE A 135 9.62 7.89 -19.83
C PHE A 135 10.06 9.35 -19.78
N GLN A 136 9.86 10.07 -20.88
CA GLN A 136 10.06 11.51 -20.92
C GLN A 136 8.91 12.24 -20.25
N HIS A 137 9.18 13.47 -19.79
CA HIS A 137 8.16 14.38 -19.25
C HIS A 137 7.45 13.83 -18.01
N VAL A 138 8.16 13.08 -17.15
CA VAL A 138 7.62 12.59 -15.89
C VAL A 138 8.28 13.37 -14.76
N ARG A 139 7.49 14.02 -13.91
CA ARG A 139 7.96 14.57 -12.64
C ARG A 139 7.73 13.54 -11.53
N PRO A 140 8.79 13.00 -10.89
CA PRO A 140 8.65 12.12 -9.74
C PRO A 140 7.94 12.82 -8.56
N LEU A 141 7.14 12.07 -7.80
CA LEU A 141 6.35 12.61 -6.67
C LEU A 141 6.93 12.19 -5.33
N LEU A 142 6.97 13.12 -4.36
CA LEU A 142 7.17 12.83 -2.93
C LEU A 142 8.32 11.87 -2.57
N GLY A 143 9.55 12.22 -2.94
CA GLY A 143 10.74 11.42 -2.58
C GLY A 143 10.83 10.07 -3.30
N GLU A 144 10.15 9.95 -4.43
CA GLU A 144 10.29 8.83 -5.36
C GLU A 144 11.74 8.74 -5.88
N ARG A 145 12.23 7.51 -5.99
CA ARG A 145 13.59 7.16 -6.43
C ARG A 145 13.61 5.75 -6.98
N PRO A 146 14.57 5.40 -7.87
CA PRO A 146 14.51 4.14 -8.60
C PRO A 146 14.44 2.87 -7.75
N GLU A 147 15.05 2.87 -6.57
CA GLU A 147 15.02 1.72 -5.66
C GLU A 147 13.59 1.47 -5.12
N LEU A 148 12.80 2.54 -4.97
CA LEU A 148 11.43 2.47 -4.50
C LEU A 148 10.51 1.88 -5.58
N ALA A 149 10.63 2.35 -6.82
CA ALA A 149 9.90 1.80 -7.97
C ALA A 149 10.18 0.29 -8.13
N GLN A 150 11.45 -0.12 -8.06
CA GLN A 150 11.84 -1.53 -8.12
C GLN A 150 11.34 -2.35 -6.94
N ARG A 151 11.25 -1.75 -5.74
CA ARG A 151 10.66 -2.41 -4.57
C ARG A 151 9.18 -2.67 -4.79
N TYR A 152 8.44 -1.68 -5.27
CA TYR A 152 7.00 -1.83 -5.51
C TYR A 152 6.68 -2.81 -6.64
N LEU A 153 7.48 -2.83 -7.72
CA LEU A 153 7.36 -3.85 -8.77
C LEU A 153 7.51 -5.27 -8.20
N ARG A 154 8.54 -5.51 -7.39
CA ARG A 154 8.74 -6.80 -6.71
C ARG A 154 7.62 -7.13 -5.72
N GLU A 155 7.11 -6.13 -4.99
CA GLU A 155 5.99 -6.30 -4.06
C GLU A 155 4.73 -6.75 -4.79
N VAL A 156 4.39 -6.12 -5.91
CA VAL A 156 3.25 -6.52 -6.73
C VAL A 156 3.44 -7.93 -7.27
N GLU A 157 4.59 -8.22 -7.86
CA GLU A 157 4.88 -9.55 -8.40
C GLU A 157 4.76 -10.64 -7.33
N THR A 158 5.32 -10.40 -6.15
CA THR A 158 5.24 -11.32 -5.00
C THR A 158 3.78 -11.54 -4.57
N LYS A 159 2.99 -10.47 -4.47
CA LYS A 159 1.56 -10.56 -4.10
C LYS A 159 0.76 -11.33 -5.15
N TRP A 160 1.02 -11.07 -6.42
CA TRP A 160 0.33 -11.75 -7.52
C TRP A 160 0.67 -13.24 -7.55
N ASN A 161 1.96 -13.61 -7.43
CA ASN A 161 2.40 -15.00 -7.36
C ASN A 161 1.74 -15.73 -6.18
N ALA A 162 1.71 -15.12 -4.99
CA ALA A 162 1.04 -15.69 -3.82
C ALA A 162 -0.48 -15.87 -4.00
N SER A 163 -1.12 -15.02 -4.82
CA SER A 163 -2.54 -15.15 -5.16
C SER A 163 -2.80 -16.25 -6.19
N TYR A 164 -1.88 -16.44 -7.13
CA TYR A 164 -1.95 -17.45 -8.20
C TYR A 164 -1.65 -18.87 -7.69
N GLU A 165 -0.74 -19.00 -6.70
CA GLU A 165 -0.38 -20.29 -6.09
C GLU A 165 -1.43 -20.86 -5.12
N ARG A 166 -2.51 -20.13 -4.81
CA ARG A 166 -3.65 -20.71 -4.10
C ARG A 166 -4.46 -21.55 -5.09
N PRO A 167 -4.52 -22.88 -4.97
CA PRO A 167 -5.44 -23.67 -5.78
C PRO A 167 -6.85 -23.20 -5.44
N ALA A 168 -7.63 -22.83 -6.46
CA ALA A 168 -9.08 -22.87 -6.33
C ALA A 168 -9.40 -24.29 -5.84
N ALA A 169 -9.93 -24.42 -4.62
CA ALA A 169 -10.39 -25.71 -4.13
C ALA A 169 -11.30 -26.29 -5.21
N ALA A 170 -10.88 -27.42 -5.81
CA ALA A 170 -11.69 -28.11 -6.79
C ALA A 170 -13.05 -28.38 -6.13
N PRO A 171 -14.18 -28.11 -6.81
CA PRO A 171 -15.47 -28.46 -6.24
C PRO A 171 -15.45 -29.97 -6.01
N GLU A 172 -15.67 -30.41 -4.77
CA GLU A 172 -15.90 -31.81 -4.48
C GLU A 172 -17.10 -32.25 -5.32
N VAL A 173 -16.83 -33.03 -6.37
CA VAL A 173 -17.87 -33.73 -7.13
C VAL A 173 -18.42 -34.79 -6.19
N SER A 174 -19.51 -34.44 -5.52
CA SER A 174 -20.33 -35.40 -4.78
C SER A 174 -20.89 -36.40 -5.79
N HIS A 175 -20.30 -37.58 -5.88
CA HIS A 175 -20.90 -38.72 -6.57
C HIS A 175 -22.10 -39.19 -5.73
N GLY A 176 -23.26 -38.58 -6.00
CA GLY A 176 -24.55 -39.10 -5.54
C GLY A 176 -24.80 -40.51 -6.11
N PRO A 177 -25.59 -41.35 -5.42
CA PRO A 177 -25.74 -42.75 -5.79
C PRO A 177 -26.53 -42.86 -7.10
N VAL A 178 -26.00 -43.64 -8.06
CA VAL A 178 -26.71 -43.98 -9.29
C VAL A 178 -27.81 -44.97 -8.95
N LEU A 179 -29.05 -44.48 -8.90
CA LEU A 179 -30.27 -45.27 -8.84
C LEU A 179 -30.92 -45.35 -10.23
N GLY A 180 -31.21 -46.58 -10.65
CA GLY A 180 -32.06 -46.94 -11.81
C GLY A 180 -31.26 -47.26 -13.09
N GLY A 181 -31.44 -48.38 -13.79
CA GLY A 181 -32.53 -49.34 -13.82
C GLY A 181 -33.12 -49.45 -15.23
N LEU A 182 -32.99 -50.64 -15.83
CA LEU A 182 -33.83 -51.28 -16.87
C LEU A 182 -33.83 -50.83 -18.35
N GLY A 183 -33.79 -51.87 -19.21
CA GLY A 183 -34.17 -51.90 -20.63
C GLY A 183 -33.04 -52.51 -21.47
N THR A 184 -33.13 -53.69 -22.09
CA THR A 184 -34.23 -54.62 -22.43
C THR A 184 -33.68 -56.05 -22.52
#